data_AF-A0AAW0CWX1-F1
#
_entry.id   AF-A0AAW0CWX1-F1
#
_cell.length_a   1.000
_cell.length_b   1.000
_cell.length_c   1.000
_cell.angle_alpha   90.00
_cell.angle_beta   90.00
_cell.angle_gamma   90.00
#
_symmetry.space_group_name_H-M   'P 1'
#
loop_
_entity.id
_entity.type
_entity.pdbx_description
1 polymer ?
#
loop_
_entity_poly.entity_id
_entity_poly.type
_entity_poly.pdbx_seq_one_letter_code
_entity_poly.pdbx_strand_id
1 'polypeptide(L)'
;MYRVADNAWKAGSADSNDTAAGCSFSPSGACFTDRKLAAVRAYHEWMPIRQVAADDKFRIWRNFQVGKLMDLTMLDTRQYDRDITDVYYNTEFVNTISSEPNRSLMGAAQESWFYDTLSESKNRGAIWHVVGQQIVFTQLNESGSFDLDAWDGYRANRKRVLDHLYENEISNTVILAGDSHANWVSDLAHANDSTTYNPDTGEGAIGVEFGGTAVTSEGWGTSMSPGAADAISQKLVDSNTNLNLQWSEGHYRGFFTISVNSRHVNATFYAMKNHTIPNAENFVIAQFIVEAGANKLSRPVAGGASNIKGGALKLNGVQN
;
A
#
# COMPACT_ATOMS: atom_id res chain seq x y z
N MET A 1 -9.61 -3.84 -5.10
CA MET A 1 -9.66 -2.43 -4.70
C MET A 1 -11.10 -1.93 -4.80
N TYR A 2 -11.56 -1.13 -3.83
CA TYR A 2 -12.86 -0.46 -3.86
C TYR A 2 -12.61 1.06 -4.01
N ARG A 3 -12.75 1.57 -5.24
CA ARG A 3 -12.57 3.00 -5.58
C ARG A 3 -13.80 3.43 -6.39
N VAL A 4 -14.53 4.42 -5.90
CA VAL A 4 -15.77 4.93 -6.51
C VAL A 4 -15.50 6.06 -7.51
N ALA A 5 -14.48 6.87 -7.22
CA ALA A 5 -14.03 7.98 -8.02
C ALA A 5 -12.54 8.24 -7.76
N ASP A 6 -11.92 8.96 -8.67
CA ASP A 6 -10.51 9.31 -8.58
C ASP A 6 -10.25 10.25 -7.40
N ASN A 7 -9.22 9.94 -6.60
CA ASN A 7 -8.82 10.69 -5.41
C ASN A 7 -10.02 11.10 -4.53
N ALA A 8 -10.90 10.14 -4.28
CA ALA A 8 -12.06 10.34 -3.42
C ALA A 8 -11.65 10.54 -1.96
N TRP A 9 -12.45 11.36 -1.27
CA TRP A 9 -12.45 11.62 0.16
C TRP A 9 -13.89 11.74 0.66
N LYS A 10 -14.10 11.88 1.97
CA LYS A 10 -15.44 11.76 2.57
C LYS A 10 -16.51 12.69 1.99
N ALA A 11 -16.13 13.87 1.49
CA ALA A 11 -17.07 14.83 0.92
C ALA A 11 -16.88 15.12 -0.59
N GLY A 12 -16.01 14.40 -1.30
CA GLY A 12 -15.78 14.65 -2.73
C GLY A 12 -14.78 13.73 -3.42
N SER A 13 -14.43 14.05 -4.65
CA SER A 13 -13.41 13.43 -5.50
C SER A 13 -12.72 14.48 -6.38
N ALA A 14 -11.61 14.12 -7.04
CA ALA A 14 -10.87 15.07 -7.87
C ALA A 14 -11.63 15.59 -9.10
N ASP A 15 -12.58 14.80 -9.60
CA ASP A 15 -13.45 15.14 -10.72
C ASP A 15 -14.83 15.69 -10.29
N SER A 16 -15.04 15.87 -8.98
CA SER A 16 -16.23 16.51 -8.43
C SER A 16 -15.94 17.96 -8.05
N ASN A 17 -16.92 18.85 -8.23
CA ASN A 17 -16.85 20.22 -7.69
C ASN A 17 -17.51 20.28 -6.29
N ASP A 18 -17.45 19.18 -5.55
CA ASP A 18 -18.08 19.03 -4.25
C ASP A 18 -17.12 19.50 -3.16
N THR A 19 -17.67 20.23 -2.19
CA THR A 19 -16.92 20.73 -1.03
C THR A 19 -17.58 20.22 0.25
N ALA A 20 -16.91 20.42 1.39
CA ALA A 20 -17.53 20.13 2.69
C ALA A 20 -18.85 20.90 2.93
N ALA A 21 -19.09 22.00 2.19
CA ALA A 21 -20.31 22.81 2.30
C ALA A 21 -21.47 22.34 1.41
N GLY A 22 -21.24 21.40 0.49
CA GLY A 22 -22.25 20.87 -0.42
C GLY A 22 -21.73 20.59 -1.83
N CYS A 23 -22.60 20.05 -2.68
CA CYS A 23 -22.29 19.73 -4.06
C CYS A 23 -22.60 20.89 -5.01
N SER A 24 -21.73 21.09 -5.99
CA SER A 24 -22.00 21.89 -7.18
C SER A 24 -22.02 20.94 -8.37
N PHE A 25 -22.95 21.14 -9.31
CA PHE A 25 -23.13 20.26 -10.49
C PHE A 25 -21.78 19.84 -11.08
N SER A 26 -21.44 18.55 -10.94
CA SER A 26 -20.25 17.98 -11.53
C SER A 26 -20.42 17.85 -13.05
N PRO A 27 -19.34 17.64 -13.82
CA PRO A 27 -19.44 17.34 -15.25
C PRO A 27 -20.34 16.14 -15.57
N SER A 28 -20.57 15.23 -14.62
CA SER A 28 -21.47 14.08 -14.77
C SER A 28 -22.95 14.38 -14.48
N GLY A 29 -23.30 15.62 -14.11
CA GLY A 29 -24.68 16.03 -13.86
C GLY A 29 -25.26 15.58 -12.51
N ALA A 30 -24.45 15.07 -11.59
CA ALA A 30 -24.87 14.55 -10.28
C ALA A 30 -23.87 14.90 -9.17
N CYS A 31 -24.33 14.96 -7.92
CA CYS A 31 -23.47 15.17 -6.75
C CYS A 31 -22.61 13.91 -6.49
N PHE A 32 -21.41 14.09 -5.95
CA PHE A 32 -20.51 12.97 -5.61
C PHE A 32 -21.19 11.98 -4.66
N THR A 33 -21.99 12.46 -3.71
CA THR A 33 -22.74 11.60 -2.78
C THR A 33 -23.68 10.64 -3.52
N ASP A 34 -24.38 11.09 -4.55
CA ASP A 34 -25.27 10.24 -5.35
C ASP A 34 -24.49 9.22 -6.18
N ARG A 35 -23.40 9.66 -6.81
CA ARG A 35 -22.47 8.77 -7.53
C ARG A 35 -21.90 7.72 -6.59
N LYS A 36 -21.53 8.11 -5.36
CA LYS A 36 -21.00 7.23 -4.32
C LYS A 36 -22.03 6.19 -3.94
N LEU A 37 -23.26 6.57 -3.63
CA LEU A 37 -24.33 5.63 -3.32
C LEU A 37 -24.60 4.64 -4.46
N ALA A 38 -24.67 5.12 -5.70
CA ALA A 38 -24.87 4.27 -6.88
C ALA A 38 -23.71 3.29 -7.09
N ALA A 39 -22.46 3.74 -6.92
CA ALA A 39 -21.27 2.90 -7.06
C ALA A 39 -21.14 1.87 -5.93
N VAL A 40 -21.45 2.23 -4.68
CA VAL A 40 -21.53 1.29 -3.55
C VAL A 40 -22.53 0.18 -3.85
N ARG A 41 -23.71 0.56 -4.35
CA ARG A 41 -24.75 -0.40 -4.72
C ARG A 41 -24.26 -1.35 -5.81
N ALA A 42 -23.72 -0.81 -6.90
CA ALA A 42 -23.18 -1.63 -8.00
C ALA A 42 -22.06 -2.57 -7.51
N TYR A 43 -21.18 -2.10 -6.62
CA TYR A 43 -20.13 -2.94 -6.04
C TYR A 43 -20.70 -4.12 -5.26
N HIS A 44 -21.70 -3.91 -4.39
CA HIS A 44 -22.36 -5.01 -3.65
C HIS A 44 -23.20 -5.93 -4.55
N GLU A 45 -23.74 -5.42 -5.66
CA GLU A 45 -24.52 -6.23 -6.62
C GLU A 45 -23.63 -7.13 -7.50
N TRP A 46 -22.40 -6.70 -7.81
CA TRP A 46 -21.52 -7.39 -8.77
C TRP A 46 -20.32 -8.10 -8.14
N MET A 47 -19.99 -7.80 -6.88
CA MET A 47 -18.93 -8.50 -6.16
C MET A 47 -19.50 -9.54 -5.20
N PRO A 48 -18.84 -10.70 -5.02
CA PRO A 48 -19.24 -11.70 -4.05
C PRO A 48 -18.84 -11.28 -2.63
N ILE A 49 -19.42 -10.18 -2.14
CA ILE A 49 -19.16 -9.59 -0.83
C ILE A 49 -20.42 -9.67 0.04
N ARG A 50 -20.24 -9.99 1.32
CA ARG A 50 -21.31 -9.88 2.32
C ARG A 50 -21.28 -8.48 2.92
N GLN A 51 -22.44 -7.92 3.22
CA GLN A 51 -22.52 -6.72 4.03
C GLN A 51 -21.97 -7.01 5.43
N VAL A 52 -21.10 -6.12 5.92
CA VAL A 52 -20.45 -6.26 7.23
C VAL A 52 -21.41 -5.87 8.34
N ALA A 53 -22.19 -4.81 8.13
CA ALA A 53 -23.23 -4.33 9.03
C ALA A 53 -24.47 -3.96 8.21
N ALA A 54 -25.67 -4.32 8.69
CA ALA A 54 -26.91 -4.10 7.95
C ALA A 54 -27.31 -2.63 7.89
N ASP A 55 -26.89 -1.85 8.89
CA ASP A 55 -27.14 -0.42 9.05
C ASP A 55 -26.05 0.47 8.42
N ASP A 56 -24.85 -0.08 8.16
CA ASP A 56 -23.75 0.64 7.50
C ASP A 56 -23.39 0.01 6.14
N LYS A 57 -24.00 0.56 5.08
CA LYS A 57 -23.80 0.09 3.70
C LYS A 57 -22.43 0.45 3.12
N PHE A 58 -21.74 1.43 3.70
CA PHE A 58 -20.42 1.86 3.25
C PHE A 58 -19.32 1.03 3.88
N ARG A 59 -19.58 0.37 5.02
CA ARG A 59 -18.60 -0.45 5.70
C ARG A 59 -18.25 -1.72 4.92
N ILE A 60 -16.99 -1.76 4.46
CA ILE A 60 -16.41 -2.94 3.79
C ILE A 60 -15.19 -3.52 4.50
N TRP A 61 -14.52 -2.77 5.39
CA TRP A 61 -13.37 -3.29 6.14
C TRP A 61 -13.81 -4.36 7.14
N ARG A 62 -12.98 -5.40 7.25
CA ARG A 62 -13.30 -6.66 7.91
C ARG A 62 -12.02 -7.47 8.15
N ASN A 63 -12.08 -8.44 9.07
CA ASN A 63 -10.97 -9.34 9.36
C ASN A 63 -11.36 -10.78 9.04
N PHE A 64 -10.41 -11.56 8.52
CA PHE A 64 -10.54 -12.99 8.29
C PHE A 64 -9.48 -13.73 9.11
N GLN A 65 -9.92 -14.60 10.00
CA GLN A 65 -9.03 -15.39 10.84
C GLN A 65 -8.81 -16.78 10.24
N VAL A 66 -7.56 -17.11 9.92
CA VAL A 66 -7.17 -18.43 9.40
C VAL A 66 -6.48 -19.21 10.52
N GLY A 67 -7.29 -19.73 11.45
CA GLY A 67 -6.80 -20.39 12.66
C GLY A 67 -5.79 -19.50 13.40
N LYS A 68 -4.65 -20.08 13.83
CA LYS A 68 -3.51 -19.31 14.37
C LYS A 68 -2.45 -18.98 13.32
N LEU A 69 -2.67 -19.35 12.05
CA LEU A 69 -1.68 -19.10 11.01
C LEU A 69 -1.60 -17.61 10.69
N MET A 70 -2.74 -16.99 10.40
CA MET A 70 -2.76 -15.64 9.87
C MET A 70 -4.11 -14.97 10.12
N ASP A 71 -4.07 -13.66 10.34
CA ASP A 71 -5.21 -12.78 10.14
C ASP A 71 -5.04 -11.93 8.90
N LEU A 72 -6.08 -11.87 8.07
CA LEU A 72 -6.17 -10.97 6.93
C LEU A 72 -7.14 -9.84 7.26
N THR A 73 -6.59 -8.70 7.66
CA THR A 73 -7.34 -7.48 7.96
C THR A 73 -7.44 -6.61 6.72
N MET A 74 -8.65 -6.47 6.19
CA MET A 74 -8.92 -5.68 4.99
C MET A 74 -9.39 -4.28 5.38
N LEU A 75 -8.70 -3.24 4.90
CA LEU A 75 -9.00 -1.84 5.18
C LEU A 75 -9.75 -1.15 4.03
N ASP A 76 -10.45 -0.06 4.35
CA ASP A 76 -10.87 0.97 3.40
C ASP A 76 -10.09 2.26 3.65
N THR A 77 -9.30 2.70 2.69
CA THR A 77 -8.54 3.97 2.76
C THR A 77 -9.03 5.01 1.77
N ARG A 78 -10.24 4.80 1.20
CA ARG A 78 -10.79 5.64 0.13
C ARG A 78 -12.13 6.23 0.50
N GLN A 79 -13.11 5.37 0.82
CA GLN A 79 -14.52 5.78 0.70
C GLN A 79 -15.19 6.09 2.01
N TYR A 80 -14.74 5.55 3.14
CA TYR A 80 -15.52 5.68 4.36
C TYR A 80 -15.46 7.07 4.98
N ASP A 81 -14.31 7.44 5.55
CA ASP A 81 -14.18 8.67 6.35
C ASP A 81 -12.83 9.38 6.13
N ARG A 82 -12.22 9.09 4.97
CA ARG A 82 -10.95 9.70 4.55
C ARG A 82 -11.06 11.22 4.50
N ASP A 83 -10.15 11.93 5.16
CA ASP A 83 -10.05 13.38 5.04
C ASP A 83 -9.65 13.82 3.60
N ILE A 84 -9.74 15.13 3.30
CA ILE A 84 -9.45 15.68 1.96
C ILE A 84 -8.08 15.27 1.43
N THR A 85 -7.99 14.69 0.24
CA THR A 85 -6.74 14.25 -0.38
C THR A 85 -6.23 15.24 -1.43
N ASP A 86 -5.10 14.95 -2.08
CA ASP A 86 -4.66 15.69 -3.27
C ASP A 86 -5.66 15.46 -4.42
N VAL A 87 -6.32 16.53 -4.82
CA VAL A 87 -7.28 16.61 -5.92
C VAL A 87 -6.74 17.51 -7.03
N TYR A 88 -5.43 17.49 -7.25
CA TYR A 88 -4.64 18.16 -8.30
C TYR A 88 -4.43 19.66 -8.13
N TYR A 89 -5.38 20.40 -7.56
CA TYR A 89 -5.25 21.85 -7.36
C TYR A 89 -4.85 22.26 -5.94
N ASN A 90 -4.82 21.31 -4.98
CA ASN A 90 -4.60 21.57 -3.56
C ASN A 90 -3.35 20.84 -3.00
N THR A 91 -2.43 20.36 -3.85
CA THR A 91 -1.22 19.63 -3.47
C THR A 91 -0.43 20.31 -2.34
N GLU A 92 -0.16 21.61 -2.44
CA GLU A 92 0.59 22.34 -1.41
C GLU A 92 -0.17 22.33 -0.07
N PHE A 93 -1.47 22.58 -0.09
CA PHE A 93 -2.33 22.54 1.09
C PHE A 93 -2.35 21.14 1.73
N VAL A 94 -2.48 20.07 0.94
CA VAL A 94 -2.47 18.70 1.48
C VAL A 94 -1.11 18.37 2.10
N ASN A 95 -0.02 18.84 1.51
CA ASN A 95 1.31 18.64 2.08
C ASN A 95 1.46 19.38 3.42
N THR A 96 0.93 20.59 3.58
CA THR A 96 1.02 21.34 4.85
C THR A 96 0.27 20.64 5.97
N ILE A 97 -0.90 20.05 5.69
CA ILE A 97 -1.71 19.35 6.70
C ILE A 97 -1.32 17.88 6.91
N SER A 98 -0.38 17.34 6.11
CA SER A 98 -0.04 15.90 6.10
C SER A 98 0.42 15.37 7.46
N SER A 99 1.02 16.24 8.29
CA SER A 99 1.59 15.90 9.60
C SER A 99 0.73 16.40 10.77
N GLU A 100 -0.45 16.95 10.50
CA GLU A 100 -1.37 17.42 11.55
C GLU A 100 -1.85 16.22 12.40
N PRO A 101 -1.81 16.31 13.74
CA PRO A 101 -2.10 15.16 14.60
C PRO A 101 -3.46 14.50 14.35
N ASN A 102 -4.48 15.29 14.01
CA ASN A 102 -5.85 14.81 13.79
C ASN A 102 -6.11 14.32 12.36
N ARG A 103 -5.12 14.40 11.47
CA ARG A 103 -5.23 13.94 10.09
C ARG A 103 -5.53 12.45 10.04
N SER A 104 -6.56 12.04 9.31
CA SER A 104 -6.99 10.65 9.23
C SER A 104 -7.33 10.19 7.82
N LEU A 105 -6.80 9.01 7.46
CA LEU A 105 -7.06 8.32 6.20
C LEU A 105 -8.24 7.34 6.32
N MET A 106 -8.39 6.72 7.50
CA MET A 106 -9.39 5.68 7.74
C MET A 106 -10.63 6.18 8.51
N GLY A 107 -10.51 7.33 9.19
CA GLY A 107 -11.48 7.80 10.18
C GLY A 107 -11.33 7.10 11.53
N ALA A 108 -11.86 7.73 12.57
CA ALA A 108 -11.66 7.29 13.96
C ALA A 108 -12.23 5.88 14.23
N ALA A 109 -13.38 5.55 13.66
CA ALA A 109 -14.04 4.27 13.89
C ALA A 109 -13.23 3.10 13.31
N GLN A 110 -12.71 3.23 12.09
CA GLN A 110 -11.88 2.20 11.47
C GLN A 110 -10.48 2.16 12.08
N GLU A 111 -9.89 3.30 12.47
CA GLU A 111 -8.62 3.34 13.21
C GLU A 111 -8.70 2.54 14.51
N SER A 112 -9.68 2.84 15.37
CA SER A 112 -9.86 2.11 16.63
C SER A 112 -10.06 0.62 16.39
N TRP A 113 -10.99 0.27 15.49
CA TRP A 113 -11.25 -1.12 15.14
C TRP A 113 -10.01 -1.85 14.62
N PHE A 114 -9.18 -1.19 13.82
CA PHE A 114 -7.97 -1.77 13.25
C PHE A 114 -6.94 -2.09 14.35
N TYR A 115 -6.71 -1.14 15.26
CA TYR A 115 -5.80 -1.31 16.40
C TYR A 115 -6.27 -2.41 17.36
N ASP A 116 -7.57 -2.43 17.66
CA ASP A 116 -8.16 -3.50 18.46
C ASP A 116 -7.99 -4.85 17.77
N THR A 117 -8.25 -4.92 16.46
CA THR A 117 -8.10 -6.17 15.67
C THR A 117 -6.67 -6.69 15.68
N LEU A 118 -5.67 -5.82 15.50
CA LEU A 118 -4.26 -6.21 15.54
C LEU A 118 -3.87 -6.73 16.94
N SER A 119 -4.28 -6.01 17.99
CA SER A 119 -4.00 -6.39 19.37
C SER A 119 -4.65 -7.72 19.75
N GLU A 120 -5.93 -7.91 19.38
CA GLU A 120 -6.65 -9.18 19.56
C GLU A 120 -6.00 -10.32 18.79
N SER A 121 -5.56 -10.05 17.55
CA SER A 121 -4.86 -11.03 16.71
C SER A 121 -3.58 -11.52 17.36
N LYS A 122 -2.76 -10.59 17.87
CA LYS A 122 -1.55 -10.91 18.63
C LYS A 122 -1.88 -11.71 19.88
N ASN A 123 -2.84 -11.25 20.68
CA ASN A 123 -3.23 -11.91 21.95
C ASN A 123 -3.75 -13.34 21.73
N ARG A 124 -4.41 -13.60 20.60
CA ARG A 124 -4.86 -14.93 20.20
C ARG A 124 -3.71 -15.86 19.79
N GLY A 125 -2.53 -15.31 19.54
CA GLY A 125 -1.35 -16.01 19.07
C GLY A 125 -1.40 -16.33 17.58
N ALA A 126 -1.94 -15.43 16.76
CA ALA A 126 -1.78 -15.51 15.32
C ALA A 126 -0.30 -15.27 14.95
N ILE A 127 0.22 -16.03 13.98
CA ILE A 127 1.63 -15.92 13.57
C ILE A 127 1.82 -14.70 12.65
N TRP A 128 0.92 -14.48 11.69
CA TRP A 128 1.02 -13.41 10.71
C TRP A 128 -0.15 -12.43 10.80
N HIS A 129 0.15 -11.13 10.73
CA HIS A 129 -0.85 -10.06 10.61
C HIS A 129 -0.75 -9.45 9.21
N VAL A 130 -1.59 -9.91 8.29
CA VAL A 130 -1.60 -9.41 6.91
C VAL A 130 -2.66 -8.34 6.78
N VAL A 131 -2.26 -7.15 6.33
CA VAL A 131 -3.11 -5.99 6.17
C VAL A 131 -3.30 -5.73 4.67
N GLY A 132 -4.50 -6.00 4.17
CA GLY A 132 -4.88 -5.73 2.79
C GLY A 132 -5.46 -4.32 2.66
N GLN A 133 -4.79 -3.44 1.91
CA GLN A 133 -5.25 -2.08 1.67
C GLN A 133 -4.88 -1.58 0.26
N GLN A 134 -5.27 -0.37 -0.07
CA GLN A 134 -5.30 0.14 -1.44
C GLN A 134 -3.97 0.75 -1.90
N ILE A 135 -3.33 1.56 -1.07
CA ILE A 135 -2.34 2.59 -1.48
C ILE A 135 -0.99 2.38 -0.79
N VAL A 136 0.11 2.79 -1.42
CA VAL A 136 1.44 2.57 -0.84
C VAL A 136 1.58 3.21 0.53
N PHE A 137 1.99 2.41 1.50
CA PHE A 137 2.10 2.74 2.93
C PHE A 137 3.45 3.35 3.26
N THR A 138 4.54 2.71 2.84
CA THR A 138 5.90 3.20 3.07
C THR A 138 6.06 4.57 2.44
N GLN A 139 6.80 5.46 3.10
CA GLN A 139 7.14 6.75 2.52
C GLN A 139 7.97 6.56 1.26
N LEU A 140 7.53 7.17 0.16
CA LEU A 140 8.26 7.17 -1.11
C LEU A 140 8.42 8.60 -1.62
N ASN A 141 9.66 9.05 -1.66
CA ASN A 141 10.06 10.26 -2.37
C ASN A 141 10.40 9.91 -3.83
N GLU A 142 9.49 10.26 -4.74
CA GLU A 142 9.60 10.02 -6.18
C GLU A 142 10.39 11.12 -6.88
N SER A 143 11.66 11.32 -6.47
CA SER A 143 12.56 12.34 -7.03
C SER A 143 12.14 13.79 -6.77
N GLY A 144 11.72 14.08 -5.54
CA GLY A 144 11.42 15.43 -5.05
C GLY A 144 9.94 15.67 -4.72
N SER A 145 9.08 14.70 -4.98
CA SER A 145 7.65 14.73 -4.67
C SER A 145 7.21 13.48 -3.90
N PHE A 146 6.17 13.65 -3.10
CA PHE A 146 5.49 12.55 -2.42
C PHE A 146 4.11 12.35 -3.05
N ASP A 147 3.61 11.11 -3.07
CA ASP A 147 2.22 10.84 -3.42
C ASP A 147 1.31 11.22 -2.25
N LEU A 148 0.73 12.43 -2.33
CA LEU A 148 -0.18 12.96 -1.32
C LEU A 148 -1.58 12.34 -1.39
N ASP A 149 -1.86 11.52 -2.41
CA ASP A 149 -3.03 10.64 -2.45
C ASP A 149 -2.75 9.24 -1.86
N ALA A 150 -1.49 8.93 -1.54
CA ALA A 150 -1.10 7.76 -0.74
C ALA A 150 -0.96 8.11 0.75
N TRP A 151 -0.30 7.23 1.52
CA TRP A 151 -0.07 7.46 2.95
C TRP A 151 0.87 8.65 3.24
N ASP A 152 1.61 9.15 2.26
CA ASP A 152 2.43 10.35 2.43
C ASP A 152 1.61 11.65 2.59
N GLY A 153 0.34 11.66 2.20
CA GLY A 153 -0.62 12.75 2.54
C GLY A 153 -1.23 12.64 3.94
N TYR A 154 -0.90 11.58 4.69
CA TYR A 154 -1.48 11.23 5.99
C TYR A 154 -0.39 10.74 6.97
N ARG A 155 0.75 11.44 6.99
CA ARG A 155 1.96 11.07 7.76
C ARG A 155 1.68 10.87 9.25
N ALA A 156 0.82 11.72 9.84
CA ALA A 156 0.41 11.55 11.23
C ALA A 156 -0.36 10.23 11.46
N ASN A 157 -1.28 9.88 10.56
CA ASN A 157 -2.01 8.61 10.66
C ASN A 157 -1.09 7.41 10.45
N ARG A 158 -0.17 7.48 9.47
CA ARG A 158 0.85 6.44 9.25
C ARG A 158 1.70 6.23 10.51
N LYS A 159 2.14 7.33 11.13
CA LYS A 159 2.92 7.28 12.37
C LYS A 159 2.13 6.55 13.46
N ARG A 160 0.85 6.86 13.69
CA ARG A 160 0.01 6.15 14.67
C ARG A 160 -0.09 4.65 14.41
N VAL A 161 -0.18 4.23 13.15
CA VAL A 161 -0.16 2.80 12.79
C VAL A 161 1.18 2.16 13.18
N LEU A 162 2.30 2.79 12.82
CA LEU A 162 3.63 2.26 13.13
C LEU A 162 3.91 2.26 14.64
N ASP A 163 3.52 3.32 15.35
CA ASP A 163 3.60 3.43 16.80
C ASP A 163 2.80 2.31 17.47
N HIS A 164 1.56 2.06 17.01
CA HIS A 164 0.73 0.98 17.56
C HIS A 164 1.40 -0.39 17.38
N LEU A 165 1.96 -0.68 16.21
CA LEU A 165 2.70 -1.92 15.97
C LEU A 165 3.94 -2.04 16.86
N TYR A 166 4.70 -0.95 17.01
CA TYR A 166 5.93 -0.92 17.79
C TYR A 166 5.66 -1.04 19.30
N GLU A 167 4.82 -0.16 19.85
CA GLU A 167 4.51 -0.07 21.29
C GLU A 167 3.82 -1.32 21.82
N ASN A 168 3.02 -1.99 20.97
CA ASN A 168 2.35 -3.23 21.34
C ASN A 168 3.12 -4.47 20.88
N GLU A 169 4.36 -4.33 20.40
CA GLU A 169 5.24 -5.41 19.93
C GLU A 169 4.51 -6.40 18.98
N ILE A 170 3.81 -5.87 17.99
CA ILE A 170 3.06 -6.63 16.98
C ILE A 170 4.01 -6.94 15.82
N SER A 171 4.66 -8.10 15.91
CA SER A 171 5.60 -8.62 14.91
C SER A 171 4.90 -9.32 13.74
N ASN A 172 5.63 -9.71 12.69
CA ASN A 172 5.11 -10.45 11.53
C ASN A 172 3.98 -9.73 10.79
N THR A 173 4.07 -8.41 10.74
CA THR A 173 3.12 -7.58 9.99
C THR A 173 3.52 -7.52 8.51
N VAL A 174 2.57 -7.79 7.62
CA VAL A 174 2.73 -7.67 6.17
C VAL A 174 1.65 -6.75 5.63
N ILE A 175 2.05 -5.60 5.08
CA ILE A 175 1.12 -4.67 4.42
C ILE A 175 1.11 -4.97 2.92
N LEU A 176 -0.09 -5.11 2.36
CA LEU A 176 -0.30 -5.27 0.92
C LEU A 176 -0.85 -3.95 0.37
N ALA A 177 -0.28 -3.51 -0.75
CA ALA A 177 -0.66 -2.28 -1.43
C ALA A 177 -0.76 -2.48 -2.95
N GLY A 178 -1.36 -1.50 -3.62
CA GLY A 178 -1.33 -1.37 -5.07
C GLY A 178 -1.42 0.10 -5.46
N ASP A 179 -2.31 0.40 -6.41
CA ASP A 179 -2.68 1.75 -6.84
C ASP A 179 -1.65 2.53 -7.67
N SER A 180 -0.38 2.50 -7.28
CA SER A 180 0.71 3.25 -7.92
C SER A 180 1.10 2.75 -9.32
N HIS A 181 0.53 1.62 -9.75
CA HIS A 181 0.84 0.97 -11.04
C HIS A 181 2.33 0.64 -11.24
N ALA A 182 3.02 0.34 -10.14
CA ALA A 182 4.42 -0.07 -10.07
C ALA A 182 4.61 -1.03 -8.89
N ASN A 183 5.65 -1.85 -8.94
CA ASN A 183 6.01 -2.75 -7.86
C ASN A 183 6.94 -2.07 -6.87
N TRP A 184 6.64 -2.23 -5.59
CA TRP A 184 7.41 -1.68 -4.47
C TRP A 184 7.55 -2.74 -3.38
N VAL A 185 8.75 -2.93 -2.86
CA VAL A 185 8.97 -3.80 -1.70
C VAL A 185 9.85 -3.09 -0.70
N SER A 186 9.37 -3.03 0.54
CA SER A 186 9.98 -2.22 1.60
C SER A 186 9.97 -2.97 2.92
N ASP A 187 10.97 -2.72 3.78
CA ASP A 187 10.80 -3.00 5.20
C ASP A 187 9.98 -1.87 5.85
N LEU A 188 9.13 -2.20 6.80
CA LEU A 188 8.41 -1.22 7.58
C LEU A 188 9.30 -0.73 8.72
N ALA A 189 9.53 0.59 8.75
CA ALA A 189 10.07 1.30 9.90
C ALA A 189 9.50 2.73 9.87
N HIS A 190 9.73 3.51 10.92
CA HIS A 190 9.41 4.93 10.90
C HIS A 190 10.13 5.62 9.74
N ALA A 191 9.41 6.52 9.07
CA ALA A 191 9.90 7.15 7.84
C ALA A 191 11.19 7.93 8.09
N ASN A 192 12.23 7.65 7.29
CA ASN A 192 13.57 8.24 7.41
C ASN A 192 14.23 8.06 8.78
N ASP A 193 13.87 7.00 9.51
CA ASP A 193 14.58 6.63 10.73
C ASP A 193 15.92 5.99 10.37
N SER A 194 17.00 6.76 10.48
CA SER A 194 18.37 6.27 10.33
C SER A 194 19.03 5.91 11.67
N THR A 195 18.28 5.95 12.77
CA THR A 195 18.81 5.75 14.13
C THR A 195 18.50 4.36 14.66
N THR A 196 17.28 3.88 14.44
CA THR A 196 16.84 2.55 14.91
C THR A 196 16.74 1.54 13.79
N TYR A 197 16.55 1.99 12.55
CA TYR A 197 16.48 1.13 11.37
C TYR A 197 17.77 1.18 10.54
N ASN A 198 18.30 0.00 10.21
CA ASN A 198 19.43 -0.16 9.31
C ASN A 198 18.95 -0.79 7.99
N PRO A 199 19.01 -0.08 6.85
CA PRO A 199 18.53 -0.61 5.57
C PRO A 199 19.35 -1.80 5.06
N ASP A 200 20.64 -1.87 5.37
CA ASP A 200 21.54 -2.92 4.90
C ASP A 200 21.25 -4.27 5.57
N THR A 201 20.96 -4.25 6.86
CA THR A 201 20.72 -5.45 7.69
C THR A 201 19.24 -5.71 8.01
N GLY A 202 18.41 -4.68 7.89
CA GLY A 202 16.97 -4.67 8.19
C GLY A 202 16.69 -4.71 9.69
N GLU A 203 17.73 -4.57 10.51
CA GLU A 203 17.58 -4.40 11.95
C GLU A 203 16.72 -3.16 12.23
N GLY A 204 15.82 -3.26 13.21
CA GLY A 204 14.84 -2.21 13.52
C GLY A 204 13.55 -2.25 12.71
N ALA A 205 13.43 -3.11 11.70
CA ALA A 205 12.18 -3.27 10.97
C ALA A 205 11.08 -3.91 11.83
N ILE A 206 9.84 -3.49 11.61
CA ILE A 206 8.64 -3.92 12.33
C ILE A 206 7.67 -4.74 11.45
N GLY A 207 8.02 -4.95 10.18
CA GLY A 207 7.26 -5.71 9.21
C GLY A 207 7.74 -5.44 7.79
N VAL A 208 6.93 -5.81 6.80
CA VAL A 208 7.23 -5.53 5.39
C VAL A 208 6.01 -5.00 4.65
N GLU A 209 6.25 -4.28 3.56
CA GLU A 209 5.25 -3.92 2.57
C GLU A 209 5.54 -4.61 1.23
N PHE A 210 4.48 -5.16 0.64
CA PHE A 210 4.46 -5.61 -0.75
C PHE A 210 3.43 -4.79 -1.54
N GLY A 211 3.91 -3.84 -2.33
CA GLY A 211 3.13 -3.05 -3.29
C GLY A 211 3.19 -3.68 -4.68
N GLY A 212 2.03 -4.03 -5.23
CA GLY A 212 1.93 -4.62 -6.56
C GLY A 212 1.66 -3.60 -7.66
N THR A 213 2.23 -3.87 -8.84
CA THR A 213 1.88 -3.19 -10.08
C THR A 213 0.42 -3.42 -10.48
N ALA A 214 -0.04 -2.68 -11.49
CA ALA A 214 -1.35 -2.88 -12.07
C ALA A 214 -1.42 -4.13 -12.95
N VAL A 215 -2.63 -4.69 -13.07
CA VAL A 215 -2.90 -5.78 -14.03
C VAL A 215 -2.77 -5.28 -15.47
N THR A 216 -3.30 -4.08 -15.75
CA THR A 216 -3.31 -3.50 -17.11
C THR A 216 -3.05 -1.99 -17.15
N SER A 217 -3.35 -1.24 -16.10
CA SER A 217 -3.18 0.23 -16.10
C SER A 217 -1.73 0.65 -16.31
N GLU A 218 -1.52 1.70 -17.09
CA GLU A 218 -0.19 2.28 -17.32
C GLU A 218 0.34 2.97 -16.07
N GLY A 219 1.67 2.98 -15.92
CA GLY A 219 2.39 3.61 -14.83
C GLY A 219 3.66 4.26 -15.36
N TRP A 220 4.47 4.83 -14.46
CA TRP A 220 5.58 5.71 -14.85
C TRP A 220 6.61 5.08 -15.80
N GLY A 221 6.80 3.75 -15.75
CA GLY A 221 7.78 3.05 -16.59
C GLY A 221 7.19 2.37 -17.84
N THR A 222 5.87 2.44 -18.07
CA THR A 222 5.20 1.64 -19.11
C THR A 222 5.65 2.00 -20.52
N SER A 223 5.86 3.29 -20.81
CA SER A 223 6.28 3.77 -22.14
C SER A 223 7.80 3.78 -22.34
N MET A 224 8.56 3.24 -21.39
CA MET A 224 10.03 3.21 -21.40
C MET A 224 10.54 1.79 -21.71
N SER A 225 11.81 1.65 -22.09
CA SER A 225 12.43 0.31 -22.11
C SER A 225 12.65 -0.19 -20.67
N PRO A 226 12.69 -1.52 -20.44
CA PRO A 226 12.97 -2.07 -19.10
C PRO A 226 14.22 -1.48 -18.45
N GLY A 227 15.35 -1.45 -19.17
CA GLY A 227 16.59 -0.89 -18.62
C GLY A 227 16.54 0.61 -18.29
N ALA A 228 15.71 1.39 -18.99
CA ALA A 228 15.52 2.81 -18.66
C ALA A 228 14.65 2.99 -17.41
N ALA A 229 13.64 2.14 -17.23
CA ALA A 229 12.85 2.11 -16.00
C ALA A 229 13.67 1.59 -14.79
N ASP A 230 14.53 0.61 -15.01
CA ASP A 230 15.45 0.09 -13.99
C ASP A 230 16.42 1.18 -13.52
N ALA A 231 16.91 2.03 -14.42
CA ALA A 231 17.77 3.16 -14.06
C ALA A 231 17.06 4.21 -13.18
N ILE A 232 15.75 4.40 -13.35
CA ILE A 232 14.94 5.23 -12.43
C ILE A 232 14.77 4.52 -11.10
N SER A 233 14.41 3.24 -11.12
CA SER A 233 14.27 2.42 -9.91
C SER A 233 15.56 2.42 -9.08
N GLN A 234 16.72 2.38 -9.72
CA GLN A 234 18.02 2.45 -9.05
C GLN A 234 18.17 3.76 -8.26
N LYS A 235 17.81 4.91 -8.86
CA LYS A 235 17.83 6.20 -8.16
C LYS A 235 16.87 6.23 -6.97
N LEU A 236 15.71 5.59 -7.09
CA LEU A 236 14.72 5.53 -6.01
C LEU A 236 15.22 4.70 -4.83
N VAL A 237 15.78 3.51 -5.08
CA VAL A 237 16.30 2.63 -4.01
C VAL A 237 17.59 3.16 -3.38
N ASP A 238 18.43 3.89 -4.13
CA ASP A 238 19.67 4.49 -3.61
C ASP A 238 19.44 5.81 -2.84
N SER A 239 18.23 6.36 -2.91
CA SER A 239 17.90 7.62 -2.25
C SER A 239 17.91 7.50 -0.73
N ASN A 240 18.65 8.39 -0.07
CA ASN A 240 18.65 8.51 1.40
C ASN A 240 17.31 8.98 1.99
N THR A 241 16.35 9.37 1.14
CA THR A 241 14.98 9.70 1.56
C THR A 241 14.00 8.54 1.36
N ASN A 242 14.49 7.41 0.86
CA ASN A 242 13.77 6.15 0.67
C ASN A 242 14.55 5.01 1.36
N LEU A 243 14.91 5.20 2.64
CA LEU A 243 15.71 4.22 3.38
C LEU A 243 15.06 2.84 3.41
N ASN A 244 13.74 2.81 3.59
CA ASN A 244 12.92 1.61 3.72
C ASN A 244 12.71 0.84 2.41
N LEU A 245 12.86 1.49 1.25
CA LEU A 245 12.57 0.90 -0.06
C LEU A 245 13.70 -0.04 -0.48
N GLN A 246 13.40 -1.33 -0.61
CA GLN A 246 14.39 -2.38 -0.89
C GLN A 246 14.37 -2.85 -2.35
N TRP A 247 13.21 -2.74 -3.02
CA TRP A 247 13.09 -3.02 -4.46
C TRP A 247 12.03 -2.13 -5.10
N SER A 248 12.31 -1.67 -6.32
CA SER A 248 11.40 -0.90 -7.17
C SER A 248 11.42 -1.45 -8.60
N GLU A 249 10.25 -1.55 -9.22
CA GLU A 249 10.10 -1.90 -10.64
C GLU A 249 8.83 -1.26 -11.22
N GLY A 250 8.97 -0.42 -12.26
CA GLY A 250 7.86 0.38 -12.78
C GLY A 250 7.42 0.11 -14.21
N HIS A 251 8.08 -0.81 -14.93
CA HIS A 251 7.85 -1.06 -16.34
C HIS A 251 6.74 -2.10 -16.56
N TYR A 252 6.88 -3.27 -15.95
CA TYR A 252 6.01 -4.42 -16.21
C TYR A 252 4.65 -4.29 -15.53
N ARG A 253 3.63 -4.89 -16.15
CA ARG A 253 2.31 -5.14 -15.54
C ARG A 253 2.24 -6.58 -15.07
N GLY A 254 1.33 -6.88 -14.16
CA GLY A 254 1.15 -8.24 -13.68
C GLY A 254 0.48 -8.29 -12.32
N PHE A 255 0.96 -9.18 -11.47
CA PHE A 255 0.42 -9.43 -10.14
C PHE A 255 1.50 -10.09 -9.28
N PHE A 256 1.23 -10.23 -7.99
CA PHE A 256 2.05 -11.06 -7.11
C PHE A 256 1.18 -12.03 -6.33
N THR A 257 1.80 -13.07 -5.82
CA THR A 257 1.19 -14.05 -4.92
C THR A 257 1.94 -14.07 -3.61
N ILE A 258 1.24 -14.33 -2.52
CA ILE A 258 1.85 -14.61 -1.23
C ILE A 258 1.52 -16.04 -0.81
N SER A 259 2.54 -16.79 -0.44
CA SER A 259 2.41 -18.11 0.18
C SER A 259 2.81 -17.99 1.64
N VAL A 260 1.89 -18.33 2.54
CA VAL A 260 2.03 -18.12 3.98
C VAL A 260 2.03 -19.47 4.69
N ASN A 261 3.04 -19.73 5.49
CA ASN A 261 3.08 -20.87 6.41
C ASN A 261 3.57 -20.42 7.80
N SER A 262 3.65 -21.33 8.76
CA SER A 262 4.01 -20.96 10.15
C SER A 262 5.45 -20.49 10.34
N ARG A 263 6.30 -20.58 9.31
CA ARG A 263 7.74 -20.27 9.37
C ARG A 263 8.12 -19.07 8.51
N HIS A 264 7.48 -18.88 7.36
CA HIS A 264 7.81 -17.78 6.47
C HIS A 264 6.63 -17.36 5.58
N VAL A 265 6.70 -16.13 5.09
CA VAL A 265 5.93 -15.62 3.95
C VAL A 265 6.85 -15.56 2.73
N ASN A 266 6.39 -16.08 1.60
CA ASN A 266 7.04 -15.91 0.30
C ASN A 266 6.15 -15.09 -0.63
N ALA A 267 6.60 -13.92 -1.04
CA ALA A 267 5.98 -13.08 -2.05
C ALA A 267 6.66 -13.27 -3.40
N THR A 268 5.93 -13.81 -4.38
CA THR A 268 6.43 -13.99 -5.76
C THR A 268 5.73 -13.01 -6.69
N PHE A 269 6.51 -12.13 -7.32
CA PHE A 269 6.04 -11.15 -8.29
C PHE A 269 6.11 -11.72 -9.71
N TYR A 270 5.04 -11.55 -10.47
CA TYR A 270 4.91 -12.00 -11.85
C TYR A 270 4.74 -10.79 -12.78
N ALA A 271 5.55 -10.76 -13.83
CA ALA A 271 5.45 -9.80 -14.91
C ALA A 271 4.83 -10.46 -16.15
N MET A 272 3.94 -9.73 -16.82
CA MET A 272 3.41 -10.10 -18.13
C MET A 272 4.38 -9.61 -19.21
N LYS A 273 4.77 -10.48 -20.16
CA LYS A 273 5.61 -10.04 -21.30
C LYS A 273 4.97 -8.92 -22.11
N ASN A 274 3.66 -8.98 -22.28
CA ASN A 274 2.87 -7.92 -22.90
C ASN A 274 1.43 -8.01 -22.38
N HIS A 275 0.95 -6.96 -21.71
CA HIS A 275 -0.39 -6.91 -21.12
C HIS A 275 -1.50 -6.53 -22.11
N THR A 276 -1.12 -6.14 -23.34
CA THR A 276 -2.08 -5.79 -24.42
C THR A 276 -2.41 -6.99 -25.31
N ILE A 277 -1.63 -8.07 -25.22
CA ILE A 277 -1.85 -9.31 -25.99
C ILE A 277 -2.55 -10.34 -25.10
N PRO A 278 -3.71 -10.87 -25.50
CA PRO A 278 -4.37 -11.95 -24.77
C PRO A 278 -3.48 -13.17 -24.61
N ASN A 279 -3.54 -13.84 -23.45
CA ASN A 279 -2.77 -15.05 -23.13
C ASN A 279 -1.25 -14.90 -23.26
N ALA A 280 -0.72 -13.67 -23.16
CA ALA A 280 0.72 -13.48 -23.09
C ALA A 280 1.31 -14.24 -21.89
N GLU A 281 2.50 -14.82 -22.09
CA GLU A 281 3.20 -15.51 -21.01
C GLU A 281 3.56 -14.53 -19.89
N ASN A 282 3.43 -15.01 -18.66
CA ASN A 282 4.01 -14.36 -17.49
C ASN A 282 5.36 -15.00 -17.14
N PHE A 283 6.15 -14.28 -16.34
CA PHE A 283 7.38 -14.80 -15.77
C PHE A 283 7.58 -14.23 -14.38
N VAL A 284 8.23 -15.01 -13.50
CA VAL A 284 8.66 -14.52 -12.19
C VAL A 284 9.74 -13.46 -12.38
N ILE A 285 9.49 -12.25 -11.86
CA ILE A 285 10.42 -11.12 -11.93
C ILE A 285 11.29 -11.02 -10.67
N ALA A 286 10.71 -11.28 -9.50
CA ALA A 286 11.39 -11.25 -8.21
C ALA A 286 10.64 -12.11 -7.18
N GLN A 287 11.36 -12.61 -6.18
CA GLN A 287 10.82 -13.36 -5.05
C GLN A 287 11.39 -12.82 -3.74
N PHE A 288 10.54 -12.64 -2.74
CA PHE A 288 10.92 -12.09 -1.45
C PHE A 288 10.45 -13.03 -0.34
N ILE A 289 11.32 -13.28 0.63
CA ILE A 289 11.03 -14.14 1.77
C ILE A 289 11.07 -13.30 3.04
N VAL A 290 10.16 -13.57 3.97
CA VAL A 290 10.16 -13.01 5.32
C VAL A 290 10.05 -14.17 6.28
N GLU A 291 11.05 -14.35 7.13
CA GLU A 291 11.01 -15.37 8.18
C GLU A 291 10.15 -14.90 9.35
N ALA A 292 9.39 -15.82 9.95
CA ALA A 292 8.58 -15.55 11.13
C ALA A 292 9.49 -15.12 12.29
N GLY A 293 9.13 -14.01 12.93
CA GLY A 293 9.88 -13.36 13.99
C GLY A 293 10.96 -12.39 13.51
N ALA A 294 11.27 -12.35 12.20
CA ALA A 294 12.34 -11.49 11.69
C ALA A 294 11.89 -10.04 11.43
N ASN A 295 10.61 -9.81 11.13
CA ASN A 295 10.02 -8.50 10.82
C ASN A 295 10.65 -7.75 9.64
N LYS A 296 11.43 -8.44 8.80
CA LYS A 296 12.19 -7.88 7.70
C LYS A 296 12.29 -8.86 6.55
N LEU A 297 12.59 -8.35 5.37
CA LEU A 297 12.96 -9.20 4.23
C LEU A 297 14.19 -10.04 4.57
N SER A 298 14.25 -11.28 4.11
CA SER A 298 15.46 -12.12 4.18
C SER A 298 16.57 -11.52 3.32
N ARG A 299 17.80 -11.56 3.82
CA ARG A 299 18.99 -11.02 3.14
C ARG A 299 19.91 -12.15 2.65
N PRO A 300 20.59 -12.01 1.49
CA PRO A 300 20.48 -10.89 0.55
C PRO A 300 19.06 -10.75 -0.02
N VAL A 301 18.57 -9.51 -0.15
CA VAL A 301 17.19 -9.23 -0.55
C VAL A 301 16.93 -9.86 -1.91
N ALA A 302 15.83 -10.59 -2.04
CA ALA A 302 15.48 -11.38 -3.23
C ALA A 302 16.56 -12.38 -3.69
N GLY A 303 17.46 -12.80 -2.80
CA GLY A 303 18.61 -13.62 -3.15
C GLY A 303 19.74 -12.84 -3.83
N GLY A 304 19.65 -11.52 -3.94
CA GLY A 304 20.63 -10.64 -4.60
C GLY A 304 20.25 -10.25 -6.03
N ALA A 305 20.97 -9.28 -6.59
CA ALA A 305 20.65 -8.66 -7.88
C ALA A 305 20.64 -9.64 -9.07
N SER A 306 21.42 -10.72 -9.02
CA SER A 306 21.44 -11.75 -10.06
C SER A 306 20.18 -12.62 -10.11
N ASN A 307 19.33 -12.55 -9.07
CA ASN A 307 18.10 -13.35 -8.95
C ASN A 307 16.83 -12.59 -9.32
N ILE A 308 16.91 -11.27 -9.57
CA ILE A 308 15.80 -10.49 -10.12
C ILE A 308 15.92 -10.36 -11.64
N LYS A 309 14.80 -10.25 -12.35
CA LYS A 309 14.74 -10.11 -13.81
C LYS A 309 14.32 -8.73 -14.29
N GLY A 310 14.09 -7.80 -13.37
CA GLY A 310 13.75 -6.41 -13.65
C GLY A 310 13.58 -5.62 -12.36
N GLY A 311 13.62 -4.30 -12.49
CA GLY A 311 13.71 -3.38 -11.36
C GLY A 311 15.13 -3.27 -10.81
N ALA A 312 15.23 -2.58 -9.68
CA ALA A 312 16.48 -2.38 -8.97
C ALA A 312 16.34 -2.76 -7.49
N LEU A 313 17.34 -3.44 -6.95
CA LEU A 313 17.47 -3.67 -5.51
C LEU A 313 18.32 -2.57 -4.89
N LYS A 314 18.02 -2.20 -3.64
CA LYS A 314 18.95 -1.40 -2.84
C LYS A 314 20.27 -2.16 -2.70
N LEU A 315 21.37 -1.48 -3.05
CA LEU A 315 22.71 -2.06 -2.94
C LEU A 315 23.23 -1.84 -1.51
N ASN A 316 23.12 -2.88 -0.70
CA ASN A 316 23.48 -2.84 0.72
C ASN A 316 24.99 -2.95 0.92
N GLY A 317 25.77 -1.90 0.62
CA GLY A 317 27.18 -1.73 1.01
C GLY A 317 28.20 -2.82 0.58
N VAL A 318 27.78 -3.93 0.00
CA VAL A 318 28.63 -4.99 -0.53
C VAL A 318 28.81 -4.68 -2.01
N GLN A 319 29.79 -3.83 -2.31
CA GLN A 319 30.41 -3.86 -3.62
C GLN A 319 31.07 -5.24 -3.78
N ASN A 320 30.81 -5.87 -4.93
CA ASN A 320 31.47 -7.11 -5.34
C ASN A 320 32.99 -7.08 -5.12
#